data_AF-A0A1D1ZQ36-F1
#
_entry.id   AF-A0A1D1ZQ36-F1
#
_cell.length_a   1.000
_cell.length_b   1.000
_cell.length_c   1.000
_cell.angle_alpha   90.00
_cell.angle_beta   90.00
_cell.angle_gamma   90.00
#
_symmetry.space_group_name_H-M   'P 1'
#
loop_
_entity.id
_entity.type
_entity.pdbx_description
1 polymer ?
#
loop_
_entity_poly.entity_id
_entity_poly.type
_entity_poly.pdbx_seq_one_letter_code
_entity_poly.pdbx_strand_id
1 'polypeptide(L)'
;ITEAGFKYLLLDTFQQLWTLLRQYAAQVEGTEASLAVVLEFLLQLGSLGCRPLVLQELPPVEQGLALDMCQLGLLMPSQHGTTRLLLATPLARVLAEGGTQPSGTRGFVIVETNFR
;
A
#
# COMPACT_ATOMS: atom_id res chain seq x y z
N ILE A 1 0.96 -16.53 14.88
CA ILE A 1 1.78 -15.56 14.10
C ILE A 1 3.23 -16.04 14.13
N THR A 2 4.00 -15.82 13.08
CA THR A 2 5.42 -16.25 13.01
C THR A 2 6.34 -15.19 13.63
N GLU A 3 7.61 -15.52 13.87
CA GLU A 3 8.62 -14.55 14.33
C GLU A 3 8.72 -13.33 13.38
N ALA A 4 8.68 -13.57 12.07
CA ALA A 4 8.66 -12.50 11.07
C ALA A 4 7.41 -11.62 11.19
N GLY A 5 6.26 -12.20 11.56
CA GLY A 5 5.04 -11.45 11.82
C GLY A 5 5.14 -10.53 13.04
N PHE A 6 5.76 -10.98 14.14
CA PHE A 6 6.02 -10.10 15.28
C PHE A 6 7.02 -8.99 14.96
N LYS A 7 8.09 -9.31 14.22
CA LYS A 7 9.04 -8.29 13.73
C LYS A 7 8.33 -7.26 12.87
N TYR A 8 7.43 -7.69 11.98
CA TYR A 8 6.64 -6.80 11.13
C TYR A 8 5.80 -5.80 11.95
N LEU A 9 5.15 -6.25 13.03
CA LEU A 9 4.36 -5.36 13.89
C LEU A 9 5.19 -4.25 14.56
N LEU A 10 6.48 -4.48 14.76
CA LEU A 10 7.42 -3.52 15.35
C LEU A 10 8.06 -2.58 14.34
N LEU A 11 7.91 -2.84 13.04
CA LEU A 11 8.39 -1.96 11.98
C LEU A 11 7.59 -0.64 11.97
N ASP A 12 8.22 0.42 11.46
CA ASP A 12 7.48 1.66 11.19
C ASP A 12 6.52 1.49 10.00
N THR A 13 5.60 2.44 9.83
CA THR A 13 4.58 2.40 8.77
C THR A 13 5.19 2.29 7.36
N PHE A 14 6.34 2.94 7.11
CA PHE A 14 7.01 2.91 5.82
C PHE A 14 7.56 1.51 5.53
N GLN A 15 8.26 0.92 6.48
CA GLN A 15 8.83 -0.42 6.42
C GLN A 15 7.74 -1.49 6.31
N GLN A 16 6.64 -1.35 7.06
CA GLN A 16 5.47 -2.22 6.97
C GLN A 16 4.89 -2.18 5.55
N LEU A 17 4.60 -0.99 5.03
CA LEU A 17 4.04 -0.81 3.71
C LEU A 17 4.93 -1.40 2.60
N TRP A 18 6.23 -1.08 2.62
CA TRP A 18 7.17 -1.61 1.62
C TRP A 18 7.38 -3.12 1.72
N THR A 19 7.20 -3.72 2.90
CA THR A 19 7.23 -5.18 3.05
C THR A 19 6.01 -5.81 2.37
N LEU A 20 4.82 -5.23 2.55
CA LEU A 20 3.61 -5.69 1.85
C LEU A 20 3.69 -5.49 0.34
N LEU A 21 4.13 -4.31 -0.12
CA LEU A 21 4.20 -4.00 -1.55
C LEU A 21 5.21 -4.88 -2.30
N ARG A 22 6.35 -5.21 -1.68
CA ARG A 22 7.31 -6.16 -2.25
C ARG A 22 6.72 -7.56 -2.37
N GLN A 23 6.00 -8.00 -1.35
CA GLN A 23 5.32 -9.30 -1.38
C GLN A 23 4.23 -9.33 -2.45
N TYR A 24 3.44 -8.27 -2.55
CA TYR A 24 2.43 -8.09 -3.59
C TYR A 24 3.05 -8.13 -4.99
N ALA A 25 4.09 -7.35 -5.24
CA ALA A 25 4.77 -7.30 -6.52
C ALA A 25 5.33 -8.67 -6.95
N ALA A 26 5.91 -9.42 -6.01
CA ALA A 26 6.40 -10.77 -6.26
C ALA A 26 5.28 -11.79 -6.57
N GLN A 27 4.06 -11.57 -6.06
CA GLN A 27 2.90 -12.40 -6.38
C GLN A 27 2.30 -12.07 -7.75
N VAL A 28 2.39 -10.81 -8.16
CA VAL A 28 1.82 -10.32 -9.43
C VAL A 28 2.70 -10.65 -10.62
N GLU A 29 4.02 -10.84 -10.43
CA GLU A 29 4.97 -11.19 -11.51
C GLU A 29 4.63 -12.53 -12.24
N GLY A 30 3.74 -13.35 -11.68
CA GLY A 30 3.21 -14.58 -12.30
C GLY A 30 1.81 -14.46 -12.93
N THR A 31 1.20 -13.28 -12.97
CA THR A 31 -0.16 -13.05 -13.49
C THR A 31 -0.18 -12.06 -14.67
N GLU A 32 -1.31 -11.38 -14.91
CA GLU A 32 -1.57 -10.52 -16.08
C GLU A 32 -0.80 -9.18 -16.07
N ALA A 33 -0.25 -8.77 -14.92
CA ALA A 33 0.48 -7.51 -14.79
C ALA A 33 1.98 -7.77 -14.60
N SER A 34 2.82 -7.07 -15.37
CA SER A 34 4.26 -7.14 -15.18
C SER A 34 4.68 -6.30 -13.97
N LEU A 35 5.80 -6.68 -13.33
CA LEU A 35 6.42 -5.91 -12.25
C LEU A 35 6.59 -4.43 -12.62
N ALA A 36 6.93 -4.15 -13.88
CA ALA A 36 7.08 -2.79 -14.39
C ALA A 36 5.78 -1.97 -14.27
N VAL A 37 4.63 -2.55 -14.65
CA VAL A 37 3.32 -1.88 -14.55
C VAL A 37 2.95 -1.62 -13.09
N VAL A 38 3.23 -2.57 -12.19
CA VAL A 38 2.99 -2.38 -10.74
C VAL A 38 3.82 -1.22 -10.20
N LEU A 39 5.12 -1.18 -10.53
CA LEU A 39 6.01 -0.11 -10.07
C LEU A 39 5.65 1.25 -10.66
N GLU A 40 5.27 1.30 -11.94
CA GLU A 40 4.79 2.51 -12.59
C GLU A 40 3.53 3.04 -11.89
N PHE A 41 2.55 2.17 -11.62
CA PHE A 41 1.33 2.54 -10.91
C PHE A 41 1.60 3.05 -9.49
N LEU A 42 2.48 2.39 -8.73
CA LEU A 42 2.84 2.83 -7.37
C LEU A 42 3.55 4.19 -7.37
N LEU A 43 4.39 4.46 -8.38
CA LEU A 43 5.06 5.76 -8.53
C LEU A 43 4.05 6.86 -8.87
N GLN A 44 3.13 6.58 -9.81
CA GLN A 44 2.03 7.48 -10.12
C GLN A 44 1.18 7.77 -8.87
N LEU A 45 0.86 6.74 -8.09
CA LEU A 45 0.10 6.85 -6.84
C LEU A 45 0.78 7.76 -5.81
N GLY A 46 2.09 7.65 -5.64
CA GLY A 46 2.85 8.57 -4.78
C GLY A 46 2.76 10.03 -5.24
N SER A 47 2.66 10.26 -6.56
CA SER A 47 2.60 11.59 -7.16
C SER A 47 1.18 12.19 -7.26
N LEU A 48 0.13 11.39 -7.08
CA LEU A 48 -1.27 11.76 -7.35
C LEU A 48 -1.82 12.85 -6.38
N GLY A 49 -1.13 13.10 -5.26
CA GLY A 49 -1.54 14.10 -4.27
C GLY A 49 -2.98 13.88 -3.81
N CYS A 50 -3.84 14.91 -3.91
CA CYS A 50 -5.26 14.82 -3.54
C CYS A 50 -6.20 14.58 -4.74
N ARG A 51 -5.68 14.21 -5.92
CA ARG A 51 -6.50 14.06 -7.13
C ARG A 51 -7.28 12.74 -7.09
N PRO A 52 -8.61 12.75 -7.30
CA PRO A 52 -9.38 11.53 -7.43
C PRO A 52 -9.06 10.81 -8.74
N LEU A 53 -8.94 9.48 -8.67
CA LEU A 53 -8.84 8.59 -9.81
C LEU A 53 -10.24 8.06 -10.16
N VAL A 54 -10.62 8.05 -11.43
CA VAL A 54 -11.90 7.48 -11.86
C VAL A 54 -11.65 6.04 -12.28
N LEU A 55 -12.26 5.07 -11.57
CA LEU A 55 -11.99 3.65 -11.82
C LEU A 55 -12.30 3.24 -13.27
N GLN A 56 -13.35 3.80 -13.87
CA GLN A 56 -13.75 3.49 -15.23
C GLN A 56 -12.81 4.05 -16.30
N GLU A 57 -11.99 5.04 -15.98
CA GLU A 57 -11.05 5.67 -16.91
C GLU A 57 -9.69 4.94 -16.95
N LEU A 58 -9.44 4.03 -16.01
CA LEU A 58 -8.19 3.28 -15.93
C LEU A 58 -8.14 2.13 -16.95
N PRO A 59 -6.95 1.81 -17.49
CA PRO A 59 -6.70 0.57 -18.20
C PRO A 59 -7.16 -0.66 -17.41
N PRO A 60 -7.63 -1.74 -18.06
CA PRO A 60 -8.18 -2.90 -17.37
C PRO A 60 -7.21 -3.54 -16.37
N VAL A 61 -5.91 -3.55 -16.69
CA VAL A 61 -4.86 -4.03 -15.78
C VAL A 61 -4.75 -3.14 -14.54
N GLU A 62 -4.75 -1.82 -14.73
CA GLU A 62 -4.67 -0.84 -13.65
C GLU A 62 -5.94 -0.79 -12.79
N GLN A 63 -7.11 -1.15 -13.33
CA GLN A 63 -8.34 -1.29 -12.53
C GLN A 63 -8.17 -2.37 -11.45
N GLY A 64 -7.57 -3.51 -11.79
CA GLY A 64 -7.24 -4.57 -10.84
C GLY A 64 -6.26 -4.07 -9.78
N LEU A 65 -5.16 -3.45 -10.21
CA LEU A 65 -4.16 -2.88 -9.30
C LEU A 65 -4.78 -1.83 -8.34
N ALA A 66 -5.66 -0.97 -8.85
CA ALA A 66 -6.31 0.06 -8.05
C ALA A 66 -7.25 -0.53 -6.99
N LEU A 67 -7.95 -1.62 -7.31
CA LEU A 67 -8.78 -2.35 -6.34
C LEU A 67 -7.91 -3.06 -5.27
N ASP A 68 -6.78 -3.64 -5.65
CA ASP A 68 -5.82 -4.21 -4.70
C ASP A 68 -5.24 -3.13 -3.78
N MET A 69 -4.92 -1.94 -4.33
CA MET A 69 -4.48 -0.80 -3.53
C MET A 69 -5.57 -0.31 -2.57
N CYS A 70 -6.85 -0.51 -2.87
CA CYS A 70 -7.92 -0.29 -1.89
C CYS A 70 -7.86 -1.29 -0.73
N GLN A 71 -7.58 -2.57 -1.02
CA GLN A 71 -7.43 -3.60 0.02
C GLN A 71 -6.21 -3.35 0.92
N LEU A 72 -5.14 -2.77 0.37
CA LEU A 72 -3.95 -2.35 1.12
C LEU A 72 -4.13 -1.01 1.83
N GLY A 73 -5.27 -0.34 1.67
CA GLY A 73 -5.57 0.95 2.31
C GLY A 73 -4.82 2.15 1.72
N LEU A 74 -4.22 2.00 0.54
CA LEU A 74 -3.56 3.08 -0.19
C LEU A 74 -4.55 3.95 -0.96
N LEU A 75 -5.66 3.35 -1.41
CA LEU A 75 -6.78 4.03 -2.04
C LEU A 75 -8.05 3.84 -1.22
N MET A 76 -8.87 4.88 -1.15
CA MET A 76 -10.18 4.83 -0.54
C MET A 76 -11.25 4.94 -1.63
N PRO A 77 -12.13 3.94 -1.79
CA PRO A 77 -13.23 4.05 -2.74
C PRO A 77 -14.27 5.04 -2.22
N SER A 78 -14.70 5.95 -3.09
CA SER A 78 -15.79 6.89 -2.90
C SER A 78 -16.78 6.78 -4.05
N GLN A 79 -18.06 7.03 -3.79
CA GLN A 79 -19.10 7.03 -4.81
C GLN A 79 -19.68 8.43 -4.94
N HIS A 80 -19.66 8.95 -6.17
CA HIS A 80 -20.30 10.21 -6.52
C HIS A 80 -21.31 9.93 -7.63
N GLY A 81 -22.57 9.70 -7.26
CA GLY A 81 -23.60 9.24 -8.18
C GLY A 81 -23.30 7.84 -8.71
N THR A 82 -23.19 7.70 -10.03
CA THR A 82 -22.85 6.44 -10.70
C THR A 82 -21.34 6.22 -10.86
N THR A 83 -20.53 7.24 -10.61
CA THR A 83 -19.08 7.21 -10.81
C THR A 83 -18.37 6.70 -9.56
N ARG A 84 -17.42 5.77 -9.76
CA ARG A 84 -16.56 5.25 -8.69
C ARG A 84 -15.24 6.01 -8.70
N LEU A 85 -15.01 6.80 -7.66
CA LEU A 85 -13.76 7.54 -7.47
C LEU A 85 -12.88 6.80 -6.47
N LEU A 86 -11.58 6.85 -6.68
CA LEU A 86 -10.58 6.36 -5.74
C LEU A 86 -9.74 7.54 -5.25
N LEU A 87 -9.66 7.70 -3.94
CA LEU A 87 -8.93 8.79 -3.29
C LEU A 87 -7.65 8.25 -2.66
N ALA A 88 -6.52 8.88 -2.94
CA ALA A 88 -5.26 8.55 -2.27
C ALA A 88 -5.37 8.81 -0.76
N THR A 89 -4.97 7.83 0.04
CA THR A 89 -4.91 7.98 1.50
C THR A 89 -3.58 8.59 1.93
N PRO A 90 -3.44 9.05 3.18
CA PRO A 90 -2.14 9.50 3.71
C PRO A 90 -1.04 8.42 3.61
N LEU A 91 -1.39 7.13 3.57
CA LEU A 91 -0.44 6.03 3.37
C LEU A 91 0.17 6.05 1.96
N ALA A 92 -0.58 6.43 0.93
CA ALA A 92 -0.03 6.56 -0.42
C ALA A 92 1.04 7.64 -0.50
N ARG A 93 0.92 8.70 0.31
CA ARG A 93 1.93 9.78 0.38
C ARG A 93 3.27 9.30 0.92
N VAL A 94 3.25 8.29 1.80
CA VAL A 94 4.46 7.64 2.34
C VAL A 94 5.32 7.01 1.23
N LEU A 95 4.72 6.66 0.07
CA LEU A 95 5.47 6.18 -1.10
C LEU A 95 6.35 7.27 -1.72
N ALA A 96 5.88 8.52 -1.76
CA ALA A 96 6.60 9.64 -2.36
C ALA A 96 7.53 10.37 -1.38
N GLU A 97 7.20 10.39 -0.10
CA GLU A 97 7.95 11.15 0.91
C GLU A 97 9.25 10.47 1.38
N GLY A 98 9.51 9.23 0.95
CA GLY A 98 10.77 8.54 1.19
C GLY A 98 11.13 8.45 2.67
N GLY A 99 10.49 7.52 3.41
CA GLY A 99 10.98 6.95 4.67
C GLY A 99 11.30 7.90 5.84
N THR A 100 11.07 9.20 5.71
CA THR A 100 11.49 10.19 6.71
C THR A 100 10.40 10.37 7.76
N GLN A 101 9.96 9.27 8.37
CA GLN A 101 9.26 9.38 9.65
C GLN A 101 10.32 9.54 10.73
N PRO A 102 10.17 10.49 11.67
CA PRO A 102 11.06 10.52 12.82
C PRO A 102 10.92 9.16 13.50
N SER A 103 12.03 8.44 13.63
CA SER A 103 12.17 7.31 14.54
C SER A 103 12.03 7.84 15.96
N GLY A 104 10.82 8.27 16.31
CA GLY A 104 10.46 8.66 17.67
C GLY A 104 10.57 7.39 18.48
N THR A 105 11.62 7.33 19.30
CA THR A 105 12.04 6.23 20.16
C THR A 105 10.86 5.70 20.97
N ARG A 106 10.08 4.77 20.40
CA ARG A 106 9.01 4.04 21.09
C ARG A 106 9.47 2.61 21.23
N GLY A 107 9.91 2.26 22.44
CA GLY A 107 10.26 0.89 22.82
C GLY A 107 8.99 0.11 23.10
N PHE A 108 8.36 -0.44 22.06
CA PHE A 108 7.27 -1.39 22.24
C PHE A 108 7.85 -2.76 22.60
N VAL A 109 7.27 -3.40 23.62
CA VAL A 109 7.56 -4.79 23.98
C VAL A 109 6.28 -5.59 23.80
N ILE A 110 6.39 -6.69 23.07
CA ILE A 110 5.29 -7.64 22.86
C ILE A 110 5.58 -8.85 23.75
N VAL A 111 4.60 -9.27 24.54
CA VAL A 111 4.69 -10.49 25.35
C VAL A 111 3.63 -11.47 24.84
N GLU A 112 4.06 -12.65 24.45
CA GLU A 112 3.23 -13.76 24.01
C GLU A 112 2.65 -14.54 25.19
N THR A 113 1.52 -15.24 24.97
CA THR A 113 0.90 -16.10 26.00
C THR A 113 1.76 -17.31 26.40
N ASN A 114 2.78 -17.63 25.60
CA ASN A 114 3.80 -18.65 25.90
C ASN A 114 5.01 -18.08 26.67
N PHE A 115 4.90 -16.85 27.18
CA PHE A 115 5.93 -16.12 27.93
C PHE A 115 7.18 -15.77 27.11
N ARG A 116 7.04 -15.65 25.79
CA ARG A 116 8.06 -15.08 24.90
C ARG A 116 7.90 -13.57 24.75
#